data_AF-A0A8H7UKQ3-F1
#
_entry.id   AF-A0A8H7UKQ3-F1
#
_cell.length_a   1.000
_cell.length_b   1.000
_cell.length_c   1.000
_cell.angle_alpha   90.00
_cell.angle_beta   90.00
_cell.angle_gamma   90.00
#
_symmetry.space_group_name_H-M   'P 1'
#
loop_
_entity.id
_entity.type
_entity.pdbx_description
1 polymer ?
#
loop_
_entity_poly.entity_id
_entity_poly.type
_entity_poly.pdbx_seq_one_letter_code
_entity_poly.pdbx_strand_id
1 'polypeptide(L)'
;MVYIPTTKSIVPTCVDCGLVGHYNKNYYKCSKYNPDTADSVGTSCKRNQSFEMKQEKKEAKQQKTNNTNVVCSNCKEVGHSSSRSPLCKNHLSSKLEVFNNNLGKAHHSFTRKIPFRSCIRNNESIIATTSSSVNPQSAATIKSRTISACEDVRQLIFRAQIFVSYYILMHKDDIIPDCIFKQNFWYSICQLVNNRKATNGTALPSD
;
A
#
# COMPACT_ATOMS: atom_id res chain seq x y z
N MET A 1 -54.58 -25.16 -4.85
CA MET A 1 -53.62 -25.00 -5.96
C MET A 1 -52.61 -23.93 -5.57
N VAL A 2 -51.36 -24.29 -5.34
CA VAL A 2 -50.29 -23.35 -4.98
C VAL A 2 -49.47 -23.10 -6.24
N TYR A 3 -49.47 -21.86 -6.73
CA TYR A 3 -48.64 -21.42 -7.85
C TYR A 3 -47.20 -21.20 -7.36
N ILE A 4 -46.25 -21.99 -7.87
CA ILE A 4 -44.82 -21.76 -7.67
C ILE A 4 -44.32 -20.97 -8.88
N PRO A 5 -43.84 -19.72 -8.72
CA PRO A 5 -43.26 -18.98 -9.83
C PRO A 5 -41.88 -19.53 -10.16
N THR A 6 -41.70 -20.03 -11.39
CA THR A 6 -40.39 -20.41 -11.94
C THR A 6 -39.59 -19.15 -12.24
N THR A 7 -38.62 -18.83 -11.37
CA THR A 7 -37.63 -17.80 -11.66
C THR A 7 -36.75 -18.28 -12.81
N LYS A 8 -36.87 -17.65 -13.99
CA LYS A 8 -35.91 -17.83 -15.09
C LYS A 8 -34.53 -17.38 -14.60
N SER A 9 -33.65 -18.34 -14.32
CA SER A 9 -32.23 -18.09 -14.14
C SER A 9 -31.67 -17.55 -15.46
N ILE A 10 -31.41 -16.25 -15.53
CA ILE A 10 -30.68 -15.66 -16.65
C ILE A 10 -29.23 -16.10 -16.47
N VAL A 11 -28.82 -17.11 -17.23
CA VAL A 11 -27.43 -17.56 -17.23
C VAL A 11 -26.59 -16.42 -17.81
N PRO A 12 -25.61 -15.89 -17.06
CA PRO A 12 -24.85 -14.73 -17.51
C PRO A 12 -23.95 -15.10 -18.69
N THR A 13 -23.96 -14.26 -19.72
CA THR A 13 -23.07 -14.39 -20.88
C THR A 13 -21.87 -13.47 -20.72
N CYS A 14 -20.69 -13.99 -21.03
CA CYS A 14 -19.44 -13.26 -20.87
C CYS A 14 -19.28 -12.20 -21.96
N VAL A 15 -19.03 -10.95 -21.55
CA VAL A 15 -18.88 -9.81 -22.46
C VAL A 15 -17.62 -9.94 -23.32
N ASP A 16 -16.59 -10.64 -22.83
CA ASP A 16 -15.30 -10.75 -23.52
C ASP A 16 -15.20 -11.96 -24.46
N CYS A 17 -15.74 -13.12 -24.06
CA CYS A 17 -15.60 -14.38 -24.81
C CYS A 17 -16.91 -14.92 -25.39
N GLY A 18 -18.06 -14.34 -25.03
CA GLY A 18 -19.37 -14.73 -25.55
C GLY A 18 -19.93 -16.04 -25.00
N LEU A 19 -19.22 -16.74 -24.10
CA LEU A 19 -19.69 -18.00 -23.50
C LEU A 19 -20.60 -17.74 -22.30
N VAL A 20 -21.58 -18.64 -22.11
CA VAL A 20 -22.50 -18.61 -20.97
C VAL A 20 -21.84 -19.16 -19.70
N GLY A 21 -22.31 -18.69 -18.53
CA GLY A 21 -21.89 -19.16 -17.21
C GLY A 21 -20.92 -18.24 -16.45
N HIS A 22 -20.50 -17.11 -17.02
CA HIS A 22 -19.66 -16.09 -16.36
C HIS A 22 -19.78 -14.73 -17.06
N TYR A 23 -19.32 -13.64 -16.42
CA TYR A 23 -19.56 -12.28 -16.91
C TYR A 23 -18.39 -11.65 -17.71
N ASN A 24 -17.13 -11.98 -17.39
CA ASN A 24 -15.96 -11.36 -18.01
C ASN A 24 -14.73 -12.28 -18.02
N LYS A 25 -13.69 -11.88 -18.74
CA LYS A 25 -12.45 -12.64 -18.91
C LYS A 25 -11.63 -12.86 -17.64
N ASN A 26 -11.95 -12.20 -16.53
CA ASN A 26 -11.23 -12.39 -15.26
C ASN A 26 -11.67 -13.67 -14.53
N TYR A 27 -12.72 -14.34 -15.00
CA TYR A 27 -13.09 -15.64 -14.48
C TYR A 27 -12.06 -16.70 -14.91
N TYR A 28 -11.49 -17.44 -13.96
CA TYR A 28 -10.37 -18.37 -14.19
C TYR A 28 -10.64 -19.48 -15.22
N LYS A 29 -11.90 -19.78 -15.54
CA LYS A 29 -12.30 -20.74 -16.58
C LYS A 29 -12.71 -20.07 -17.90
N CYS A 30 -12.60 -18.75 -18.01
CA CYS A 30 -12.85 -18.06 -19.27
C CYS A 30 -11.77 -18.45 -20.29
N SER A 31 -12.15 -18.69 -21.54
CA SER A 31 -11.21 -18.96 -22.63
C SER A 31 -10.23 -17.81 -22.90
N LYS A 32 -10.57 -16.59 -22.46
CA LYS A 32 -9.72 -15.39 -22.56
C LYS A 32 -9.06 -15.01 -21.22
N TYR A 33 -9.12 -15.89 -20.23
CA TYR A 33 -8.46 -15.68 -18.94
C TYR A 33 -6.94 -15.70 -19.10
N ASN A 34 -6.28 -14.65 -18.62
CA ASN A 34 -4.83 -14.60 -18.54
C ASN A 34 -4.44 -14.64 -17.06
N PRO A 35 -3.74 -15.68 -16.58
CA PRO A 35 -3.34 -15.75 -15.19
C PRO A 35 -2.37 -14.61 -14.86
N ASP A 36 -2.62 -13.94 -13.73
CA ASP A 36 -1.72 -12.93 -13.21
C ASP A 36 -0.35 -13.57 -12.93
N THR A 37 0.68 -13.12 -13.65
CA THR A 37 2.08 -13.48 -13.34
C THR A 37 2.55 -12.71 -12.11
N ALA A 38 3.64 -13.17 -11.47
CA ALA A 38 4.23 -12.48 -10.31
C ALA A 38 4.63 -11.01 -10.59
N ASP A 39 4.70 -10.59 -11.86
CA ASP A 39 4.95 -9.22 -12.30
C ASP A 39 3.66 -8.38 -12.46
N SER A 40 2.48 -9.00 -12.34
CA SER A 40 1.14 -8.40 -12.56
C SER A 40 0.53 -7.83 -11.27
N VAL A 41 1.16 -8.04 -10.11
CA VAL A 41 0.61 -7.63 -8.81
C VAL A 41 0.60 -6.10 -8.72
N GLY A 42 -0.60 -5.50 -8.67
CA GLY A 42 -0.81 -4.06 -8.50
C GLY A 42 -1.28 -3.31 -9.75
N THR A 43 -1.48 -3.96 -10.90
CA THR A 43 -2.16 -3.36 -12.05
C THR A 43 -3.67 -3.55 -11.94
N SER A 44 -4.31 -2.94 -10.94
CA SER A 44 -5.77 -2.86 -10.98
C SER A 44 -6.16 -1.92 -12.12
N CYS A 45 -6.90 -2.40 -13.12
CA CYS A 45 -7.62 -1.57 -14.09
C CYS A 45 -8.76 -0.82 -13.40
N LYS A 46 -8.44 0.06 -12.45
CA LYS A 46 -9.40 1.04 -11.95
C LYS A 46 -9.62 2.05 -13.07
N ARG A 47 -10.90 2.34 -13.35
CA ARG A 47 -11.31 3.39 -14.29
C ARG A 47 -10.55 4.67 -13.95
N ASN A 48 -9.60 5.05 -14.80
CA ASN A 48 -8.86 6.30 -14.62
C ASN A 48 -9.87 7.45 -14.74
N GLN A 49 -10.07 8.19 -13.66
CA GLN A 49 -10.83 9.45 -13.72
C GLN A 49 -10.17 10.38 -14.74
N SER A 50 -10.99 11.04 -15.55
CA SER A 50 -10.52 12.01 -16.53
C SER A 50 -9.75 13.14 -15.84
N PHE A 51 -8.84 13.77 -16.59
CA PHE A 51 -8.04 14.88 -16.08
C PHE A 51 -8.92 16.03 -15.60
N GLU A 52 -9.98 16.37 -16.36
CA GLU A 52 -10.97 17.40 -16.00
C GLU A 52 -11.66 17.10 -14.68
N MET A 53 -12.14 15.87 -14.48
CA MET A 53 -12.81 15.49 -13.22
C MET A 53 -11.87 15.60 -12.01
N LYS A 54 -10.57 15.37 -12.18
CA LYS A 54 -9.57 15.58 -11.11
C LYS A 54 -9.32 17.07 -10.87
N GLN A 55 -9.34 17.88 -11.92
CA GLN A 55 -9.13 19.32 -11.85
C GLN A 55 -10.31 20.02 -11.18
N GLU A 56 -11.54 19.72 -11.59
CA GLU A 56 -12.77 20.25 -10.97
C GLU A 56 -12.84 19.92 -9.46
N LYS A 57 -12.48 18.69 -9.07
CA LYS A 57 -12.44 18.30 -7.65
C LYS A 57 -11.40 19.06 -6.83
N LYS A 58 -10.32 19.49 -7.47
CA LYS A 58 -9.25 20.25 -6.83
C LYS A 58 -9.66 21.72 -6.68
N GLU A 59 -10.31 22.28 -7.70
CA GLU A 59 -10.82 23.65 -7.72
C GLU A 59 -12.00 23.83 -6.74
N ALA A 60 -12.91 22.86 -6.65
CA ALA A 60 -13.99 22.85 -5.67
C ALA A 60 -13.50 22.88 -4.21
N LYS A 61 -12.29 22.35 -3.94
CA LYS A 61 -11.66 22.41 -2.61
C LYS A 61 -10.91 23.71 -2.33
N GLN A 62 -10.70 24.55 -3.35
CA GLN A 62 -9.88 25.77 -3.27
C GLN A 62 -10.68 27.06 -3.09
N GLN A 63 -12.01 27.00 -2.93
CA GLN A 63 -12.79 28.18 -2.55
C GLN A 63 -12.33 28.70 -1.18
N LYS A 64 -11.33 29.57 -1.18
CA LYS A 64 -10.82 30.28 -0.02
C LYS A 64 -11.68 31.52 0.19
N THR A 65 -12.42 31.54 1.28
CA THR A 65 -12.84 32.80 1.91
C THR A 65 -11.59 33.55 2.35
N ASN A 66 -11.26 34.64 1.66
CA ASN A 66 -10.15 35.53 1.99
C ASN A 66 -10.48 36.31 3.26
N ASN A 67 -10.29 35.71 4.43
CA ASN A 67 -10.24 36.45 5.69
C ASN A 67 -8.85 37.07 5.82
N THR A 68 -8.80 38.40 5.91
CA THR A 68 -7.58 39.20 6.00
C THR A 68 -6.96 39.24 7.41
N ASN A 69 -7.68 38.76 8.43
CA ASN A 69 -7.23 38.71 9.83
C ASN A 69 -6.69 37.34 10.26
N VAL A 70 -5.92 36.69 9.39
CA VAL A 70 -5.37 35.36 9.68
C VAL A 70 -4.00 35.50 10.36
N VAL A 71 -3.86 34.92 11.54
CA VAL A 71 -2.62 34.91 12.35
C VAL A 71 -1.95 33.54 12.26
N CYS A 72 -0.63 33.52 12.12
CA CYS A 72 0.12 32.28 11.95
C CYS A 72 0.29 31.54 13.28
N SER A 73 -0.11 30.27 13.33
CA SER A 73 0.07 29.45 14.54
C SER A 73 1.54 29.21 14.91
N ASN A 74 2.48 29.36 13.96
CA ASN A 74 3.89 29.07 14.18
C ASN A 74 4.74 30.31 14.49
N CYS A 75 4.62 31.39 13.70
CA CYS A 75 5.40 32.62 13.92
C CYS A 75 4.61 33.75 14.58
N LYS A 76 3.30 33.58 14.82
CA LYS A 76 2.39 34.56 15.46
C LYS A 76 2.23 35.88 14.69
N GLU A 77 2.69 35.95 13.44
CA GLU A 77 2.54 37.13 12.59
C GLU A 77 1.20 37.09 11.82
N VAL A 78 0.69 38.28 11.50
CA VAL A 78 -0.55 38.47 10.74
C VAL A 78 -0.32 38.32 9.24
N GLY A 79 -1.37 37.94 8.50
CA GLY A 79 -1.35 37.83 7.04
C GLY A 79 -1.13 36.42 6.49
N HIS A 80 -0.88 35.41 7.34
CA HIS A 80 -0.81 34.01 6.93
C HIS A 80 -1.15 33.06 8.10
N SER A 81 -1.63 31.84 7.80
CA SER A 81 -2.16 30.93 8.84
C SER A 81 -1.14 29.95 9.42
N SER A 82 -0.11 29.59 8.68
CA SER A 82 0.79 28.50 9.08
C SER A 82 2.17 28.62 8.47
N SER A 83 3.08 27.81 9.00
CA SER A 83 4.42 27.59 8.47
C SER A 83 4.47 26.97 7.08
N ARG A 84 3.35 26.58 6.46
CA ARG A 84 3.33 26.22 5.04
C ARG A 84 3.30 27.43 4.11
N SER A 85 3.07 28.62 4.67
CA SER A 85 3.10 29.86 3.91
C SER A 85 4.54 30.29 3.68
N PRO A 86 4.92 30.64 2.44
CA PRO A 86 6.25 31.17 2.15
C PRO A 86 6.53 32.53 2.83
N LEU A 87 5.48 33.20 3.33
CA LEU A 87 5.59 34.43 4.12
C LEU A 87 5.94 34.18 5.59
N CYS A 88 5.91 32.92 6.05
CA CYS A 88 6.29 32.59 7.42
C CYS A 88 7.81 32.61 7.56
N LYS A 89 8.32 33.28 8.60
CA LYS A 89 9.75 33.21 8.97
C LYS A 89 10.26 31.78 9.15
N ASN A 90 9.38 30.90 9.63
CA ASN A 90 9.65 29.48 9.83
C ASN A 90 8.98 28.64 8.73
N HIS A 91 9.09 29.05 7.47
CA HIS A 91 8.49 28.34 6.34
C HIS A 91 9.04 26.92 6.23
N LEU A 92 8.15 25.92 6.30
CA LEU A 92 8.46 24.55 5.98
C LEU A 92 8.38 24.38 4.47
N SER A 93 9.54 24.39 3.83
CA SER A 93 9.69 24.13 2.41
C SER A 93 8.98 22.84 2.00
N SER A 94 8.13 22.93 0.99
CA SER A 94 7.50 21.75 0.39
C SER A 94 8.57 20.86 -0.27
N LYS A 95 8.26 19.58 -0.48
CA LYS A 95 9.16 18.67 -1.20
C LYS A 95 9.58 19.22 -2.57
N LEU A 96 8.67 19.91 -3.26
CA LEU A 96 8.93 20.52 -4.56
C LEU A 96 9.87 21.72 -4.44
N GLU A 97 9.69 22.56 -3.43
CA GLU A 97 10.60 23.68 -3.16
C GLU A 97 12.00 23.19 -2.79
N VAL A 98 12.10 22.18 -1.93
CA VAL A 98 13.38 21.54 -1.61
C VAL A 98 14.02 20.98 -2.87
N PHE A 99 13.26 20.24 -3.69
CA PHE A 99 13.76 19.70 -4.95
C PHE A 99 14.28 20.79 -5.90
N ASN A 100 13.49 21.85 -6.11
CA ASN A 100 13.85 22.97 -6.97
C ASN A 100 15.04 23.77 -6.44
N ASN A 101 15.19 23.89 -5.12
CA ASN A 101 16.32 24.59 -4.52
C ASN A 101 17.63 23.80 -4.68
N ASN A 102 17.56 22.47 -4.66
CA ASN A 102 18.74 21.62 -4.78
C ASN A 102 19.15 21.37 -6.24
N LEU A 103 18.19 21.19 -7.14
CA LEU A 103 18.46 20.78 -8.54
C LEU A 103 18.11 21.87 -9.55
N GLY A 104 17.36 22.90 -9.16
CA GLY A 104 16.86 23.92 -10.07
C GLY A 104 15.54 23.52 -10.74
N LYS A 105 14.82 24.51 -11.24
CA LYS A 105 13.49 24.37 -11.86
C LYS A 105 13.50 23.61 -13.19
N ALA A 106 14.67 23.42 -13.79
CA ALA A 106 14.85 22.68 -15.05
C ALA A 106 14.79 21.15 -14.86
N HIS A 107 14.89 20.67 -13.61
CA HIS A 107 14.82 19.25 -13.32
C HIS A 107 13.40 18.84 -12.95
N HIS A 108 13.01 17.64 -13.36
CA HIS A 108 11.72 17.05 -13.03
C HIS A 108 11.92 15.73 -12.30
N SER A 109 11.15 15.51 -11.24
CA SER A 109 11.15 14.24 -10.52
C SER A 109 10.25 13.23 -11.23
N PHE A 110 10.79 12.07 -11.58
CA PHE A 110 10.02 10.95 -12.11
C PHE A 110 10.12 9.74 -11.18
N THR A 111 9.02 9.02 -11.02
CA THR A 111 9.03 7.72 -10.35
C THR A 111 9.09 6.63 -11.41
N ARG A 112 10.21 5.88 -11.46
CA ARG A 112 10.37 4.74 -12.35
C ARG A 112 10.28 3.44 -11.56
N LYS A 113 9.51 2.47 -12.08
CA LYS A 113 9.59 1.08 -11.60
C LYS A 113 10.87 0.46 -12.15
N ILE A 114 11.75 0.02 -11.26
CA ILE A 114 13.01 -0.63 -11.63
C ILE A 114 12.99 -2.05 -11.05
N PRO A 115 13.34 -3.08 -11.83
CA PRO A 115 13.46 -4.43 -11.31
C PRO A 115 14.50 -4.49 -10.18
N PHE A 116 14.22 -5.25 -9.12
CA PHE A 116 15.12 -5.39 -7.97
C PHE A 116 16.55 -5.79 -8.37
N ARG A 117 16.71 -6.67 -9.37
CA ARG A 117 18.02 -7.06 -9.92
C ARG A 117 18.82 -5.90 -10.52
N SER A 118 18.14 -4.88 -11.03
CA SER A 118 18.79 -3.69 -11.57
C SER A 118 19.22 -2.72 -10.45
N CYS A 119 18.50 -2.68 -9.33
CA CYS A 119 18.91 -1.91 -8.16
C CYS A 119 20.19 -2.47 -7.51
N ILE A 120 20.33 -3.79 -7.44
CA ILE A 120 21.54 -4.44 -6.88
C ILE A 120 22.77 -4.15 -7.77
N ARG A 121 22.65 -4.36 -9.08
CA ARG A 121 23.76 -4.11 -10.04
C ARG A 121 24.24 -2.66 -10.05
N ASN A 122 23.33 -1.69 -9.90
CA ASN A 122 23.71 -0.27 -9.89
C ASN A 122 24.53 0.11 -8.65
N ASN A 123 24.28 -0.51 -7.50
CA ASN A 123 25.11 -0.32 -6.31
C ASN A 123 26.50 -0.96 -6.47
N GLU A 124 26.59 -2.11 -7.16
CA GLU A 124 27.87 -2.77 -7.46
C GLU A 124 28.73 -1.97 -8.45
N SER A 125 28.12 -1.30 -9.44
CA SER A 125 28.86 -0.42 -10.37
C SER A 125 29.39 0.87 -9.72
N ILE A 126 28.73 1.37 -8.67
CA ILE A 126 29.20 2.53 -7.89
C ILE A 126 30.41 2.13 -7.01
N ILE A 127 30.46 0.89 -6.51
CA ILE A 127 31.60 0.37 -5.73
C ILE A 127 32.78 0.00 -6.64
N ALA A 128 32.51 -0.46 -7.87
CA ALA A 128 33.55 -0.80 -8.85
C ALA A 128 34.39 0.41 -9.31
N THR A 129 33.87 1.63 -9.16
CA THR A 129 34.63 2.86 -9.49
C THR A 129 35.63 3.26 -8.39
N THR A 130 35.55 2.67 -7.19
CA THR A 130 36.43 2.98 -6.06
C THR A 130 37.38 1.84 -5.66
N SER A 131 37.20 0.62 -6.16
CA SER A 131 38.09 -0.50 -5.83
C SER A 131 38.01 -1.62 -6.85
N SER A 132 39.15 -1.93 -7.47
CA SER A 132 39.42 -3.01 -8.42
C SER A 132 39.24 -4.40 -7.79
N SER A 133 38.01 -4.82 -7.52
CA SER A 133 37.65 -6.19 -7.13
C SER A 133 36.13 -6.31 -7.09
N VAL A 134 35.52 -6.64 -8.23
CA VAL A 134 34.08 -6.93 -8.30
C VAL A 134 33.88 -8.34 -7.75
N ASN A 135 33.22 -8.48 -6.60
CA ASN A 135 32.84 -9.77 -6.05
C ASN A 135 31.38 -10.12 -6.44
N PRO A 136 31.14 -10.93 -7.50
CA PRO A 136 29.80 -11.36 -7.93
C PRO A 136 29.05 -12.21 -6.88
N GLN A 137 29.71 -12.59 -5.78
CA GLN A 137 29.10 -13.29 -4.66
C GLN A 137 28.14 -12.39 -3.84
N SER A 138 28.28 -11.06 -3.92
CA SER A 138 27.47 -10.11 -3.14
C SER A 138 26.01 -9.99 -3.62
N ALA A 139 25.75 -9.84 -4.94
CA ALA A 139 24.39 -9.88 -5.50
C ALA A 139 23.63 -11.17 -5.19
N ALA A 140 24.29 -12.33 -5.36
CA ALA A 140 23.69 -13.62 -5.06
C ALA A 140 23.31 -13.74 -3.58
N THR A 141 24.19 -13.25 -2.68
CA THR A 141 23.95 -13.22 -1.23
C THR A 141 22.81 -12.28 -0.84
N ILE A 142 22.70 -11.10 -1.45
CA ILE A 142 21.59 -10.17 -1.17
C ILE A 142 20.26 -10.78 -1.62
N LYS A 143 20.24 -11.40 -2.80
CA LYS A 143 19.04 -12.07 -3.31
C LYS A 143 18.62 -13.21 -2.39
N SER A 144 19.55 -14.08 -1.98
CA SER A 144 19.23 -15.21 -1.09
C SER A 144 18.73 -14.74 0.29
N ARG A 145 19.39 -13.74 0.88
CA ARG A 145 18.93 -13.12 2.15
C ARG A 145 17.55 -12.50 2.03
N THR A 146 17.26 -11.83 0.92
CA THR A 146 15.93 -11.23 0.69
C THR A 146 14.86 -12.30 0.58
N ILE A 147 15.12 -13.38 -0.16
CA ILE A 147 14.20 -14.52 -0.28
C ILE A 147 13.96 -15.16 1.09
N SER A 148 15.03 -15.41 1.86
CA SER A 148 14.95 -15.96 3.21
C SER A 148 14.11 -15.06 4.13
N ALA A 149 14.39 -13.76 4.18
CA ALA A 149 13.64 -12.83 5.02
C ALA A 149 12.16 -12.75 4.63
N CYS A 150 11.84 -12.80 3.33
CA CYS A 150 10.47 -12.86 2.87
C CYS A 150 9.76 -14.16 3.30
N GLU A 151 10.48 -15.28 3.27
CA GLU A 151 9.97 -16.57 3.72
C GLU A 151 9.73 -16.58 5.24
N ASP A 152 10.66 -16.03 6.02
CA ASP A 152 10.53 -15.90 7.47
C ASP A 152 9.29 -15.07 7.85
N VAL A 153 9.05 -13.95 7.16
CA VAL A 153 7.85 -13.12 7.35
C VAL A 153 6.59 -13.89 7.00
N ARG A 154 6.61 -14.67 5.91
CA ARG A 154 5.45 -15.46 5.45
C ARG A 154 5.11 -16.56 6.45
N GLN A 155 6.12 -17.27 6.97
CA GLN A 155 5.94 -18.28 8.02
C GLN A 155 5.43 -17.66 9.32
N LEU A 156 5.92 -16.48 9.69
CA LEU A 156 5.45 -15.76 10.86
C LEU A 156 3.96 -15.42 10.77
N ILE A 157 3.54 -14.86 9.63
CA ILE A 157 2.13 -14.52 9.38
C ILE A 157 1.26 -15.78 9.43
N PHE A 158 1.70 -16.87 8.80
CA PHE A 158 0.95 -18.13 8.78
C PHE A 158 0.74 -18.70 10.19
N ARG A 159 1.80 -18.73 11.01
CA ARG A 159 1.71 -19.16 12.42
C ARG A 159 0.79 -18.24 13.24
N ALA A 160 0.87 -16.93 13.04
CA ALA A 160 -0.02 -15.97 13.70
C ALA A 160 -1.49 -16.19 13.31
N GLN A 161 -1.77 -16.46 12.03
CA GLN A 161 -3.13 -16.76 11.56
C GLN A 161 -3.67 -18.05 12.18
N ILE A 162 -2.88 -19.12 12.24
CA ILE A 162 -3.29 -20.37 12.90
C ILE A 162 -3.58 -20.13 14.37
N PHE A 163 -2.70 -19.39 15.07
CA PHE A 163 -2.86 -19.08 16.49
C PHE A 163 -4.18 -18.33 16.76
N VAL A 164 -4.46 -17.27 16.01
CA VAL A 164 -5.71 -16.49 16.15
C VAL A 164 -6.93 -17.33 15.76
N SER A 165 -6.82 -18.15 14.71
CA SER A 165 -7.93 -19.02 14.29
C SER A 165 -8.26 -20.07 15.36
N TYR A 166 -7.22 -20.65 15.97
CA TYR A 166 -7.39 -21.57 17.09
C TYR A 166 -8.07 -20.89 18.28
N TYR A 167 -7.63 -19.68 18.65
CA TYR A 167 -8.26 -18.90 19.72
C TYR A 167 -9.74 -18.65 19.47
N ILE A 168 -10.12 -18.20 18.26
CA ILE A 168 -11.52 -17.98 17.89
C ILE A 168 -12.34 -19.27 17.98
N LEU A 169 -11.78 -20.41 17.58
CA LEU A 169 -12.46 -21.70 17.65
C LEU A 169 -12.64 -22.20 19.10
N MET A 170 -11.71 -21.91 20.00
CA MET A 170 -11.82 -22.25 21.42
C MET A 170 -12.86 -21.39 22.14
N HIS A 171 -13.02 -20.14 21.72
CA HIS A 171 -13.98 -19.17 22.27
C HIS A 171 -15.21 -18.98 21.36
N LYS A 172 -15.64 -20.04 20.68
CA LYS A 172 -16.74 -19.99 19.68
C LYS A 172 -18.08 -19.48 20.24
N ASP A 173 -18.30 -19.66 21.53
CA ASP A 173 -19.53 -19.30 22.24
C ASP A 173 -19.43 -17.90 22.89
N ASP A 174 -18.23 -17.30 22.88
CA ASP A 174 -17.96 -15.97 23.41
C ASP A 174 -18.01 -14.90 22.32
N ILE A 175 -18.27 -13.65 22.73
CA ILE A 175 -18.21 -12.51 21.82
C ILE A 175 -16.74 -12.22 21.50
N ILE A 176 -16.37 -12.36 20.22
CA ILE A 176 -15.02 -12.08 19.73
C ILE A 176 -14.64 -10.61 20.04
N PRO A 177 -13.55 -10.36 20.79
CA PRO A 177 -13.13 -9.01 21.13
C PRO A 177 -12.77 -8.18 19.88
N ASP A 178 -13.24 -6.93 19.82
CA ASP A 178 -12.96 -5.98 18.73
C ASP A 178 -11.46 -5.70 18.55
N CYS A 179 -10.65 -5.90 19.61
CA CYS A 179 -9.21 -5.71 19.55
C CYS A 179 -8.53 -6.63 18.53
N ILE A 180 -9.10 -7.81 18.23
CA ILE A 180 -8.55 -8.78 17.26
C ILE A 180 -8.45 -8.19 15.85
N PHE A 181 -9.31 -7.23 15.51
CA PHE A 181 -9.30 -6.57 14.20
C PHE A 181 -8.34 -5.37 14.12
N LYS A 182 -7.65 -5.03 15.22
CA LYS A 182 -6.76 -3.86 15.29
C LYS A 182 -5.32 -4.24 14.94
N GLN A 183 -4.62 -3.31 14.30
CA GLN A 183 -3.20 -3.48 13.93
C GLN A 183 -2.30 -3.79 15.14
N ASN A 184 -2.58 -3.18 16.29
CA ASN A 184 -1.80 -3.38 17.51
C ASN A 184 -1.89 -4.82 18.05
N PHE A 185 -3.03 -5.48 17.86
CA PHE A 185 -3.22 -6.88 18.22
C PHE A 185 -2.34 -7.76 17.32
N TRP A 186 -2.48 -7.65 16.00
CA TRP A 186 -1.70 -8.45 15.04
C TRP A 186 -0.19 -8.27 15.20
N TYR A 187 0.25 -7.04 15.50
CA TYR A 187 1.64 -6.78 15.82
C TYR A 187 2.10 -7.54 17.07
N SER A 188 1.27 -7.56 18.12
CA SER A 188 1.57 -8.27 19.37
C SER A 188 1.57 -9.79 19.18
N ILE A 189 0.63 -10.33 18.41
CA ILE A 189 0.59 -11.77 18.07
C ILE A 189 1.83 -12.17 17.26
N CYS A 190 2.23 -11.38 16.26
CA CYS A 190 3.45 -11.63 15.51
C CYS A 190 4.71 -11.59 16.40
N GLN A 191 4.75 -10.76 17.44
CA GLN A 191 5.84 -10.80 18.41
C GLN A 191 5.81 -12.08 19.24
N LEU A 192 4.63 -12.45 19.75
CA LEU A 192 4.42 -13.64 20.58
C LEU A 192 4.83 -14.93 19.86
N VAL A 193 4.36 -15.11 18.62
CA VAL A 193 4.67 -16.26 17.77
C VAL A 193 6.16 -16.33 17.39
N ASN A 194 6.84 -15.19 17.43
CA ASN A 194 8.29 -15.10 17.20
C ASN A 194 9.10 -15.21 18.50
N ASN A 195 8.50 -15.71 19.59
CA ASN A 195 9.11 -15.83 20.93
C ASN A 195 9.63 -14.50 21.51
N ARG A 196 9.03 -13.38 21.13
CA ARG A 196 9.31 -12.05 21.69
C ARG A 196 8.21 -11.64 22.64
N LYS A 197 8.57 -10.87 23.67
CA LYS A 197 7.59 -10.29 24.60
C LYS A 197 6.73 -9.27 23.86
N ALA A 198 5.41 -9.40 23.96
CA ALA A 198 4.47 -8.44 23.41
C ALA A 198 4.71 -7.05 24.04
N THR A 199 5.07 -6.05 23.23
CA THR A 199 5.37 -4.70 23.73
C THR A 199 4.12 -3.93 24.15
N ASN A 200 2.93 -4.36 23.73
CA ASN A 200 1.65 -3.74 24.06
C ASN A 200 0.71 -4.72 24.76
N GLY A 201 0.98 -5.03 26.04
CA GLY A 201 0.16 -5.99 26.82
C GLY A 201 -1.33 -5.63 26.92
N THR A 202 -1.69 -4.36 26.71
CA THR A 202 -3.09 -3.88 26.66
C THR A 202 -3.81 -4.17 25.34
N ALA A 203 -3.11 -4.67 24.32
CA ALA A 203 -3.68 -4.99 23.01
C ALA A 203 -4.14 -6.45 22.88
N LEU A 204 -3.93 -7.27 23.91
CA LEU A 204 -4.39 -8.65 23.97
C LEU A 204 -5.69 -8.74 24.79
N PRO A 205 -6.63 -9.63 24.42
CA PRO A 205 -7.76 -9.94 25.28
C PRO A 205 -7.25 -10.34 26.67
N SER A 206 -7.82 -9.77 27.72
CA SER A 206 -7.64 -10.26 29.09
C SER A 206 -8.43 -11.56 29.26
N ASP A 207 -7.76 -12.60 29.74
CA ASP A 207 -8.39 -13.84 30.20
C ASP A 207 -9.42 -13.59 31.32
#